data_AF-A0A6A4GUP9-F1
#
_entry.id   AF-A0A6A4GUP9-F1
#
_cell.length_a   1.000
_cell.length_b   1.000
_cell.length_c   1.000
_cell.angle_alpha   90.00
_cell.angle_beta   90.00
_cell.angle_gamma   90.00
#
_symmetry.space_group_name_H-M   'P 1'
#
loop_
_entity.id
_entity.type
_entity.pdbx_description
1 polymer ?
#
loop_
_entity_poly.entity_id
_entity_poly.type
_entity_poly.pdbx_seq_one_letter_code
_entity_poly.pdbx_strand_id
1 'polypeptide(L)'
;MMAAWKKLGLKEPICLVNKANAKLLQKVIDPGANFDKLLEVQQQAFVDLAKEGVKAMDLAGALFNNKDDKKGQGDIHTNNTRFGSHEDIPYSKNNPTQTNIEVNLDPALNNMATVTELCAMTLYTNVISQPYLCVVRGEGVNALDLGLLHSEVKSHIQKILDDPDLLFREDILHEMASLDGKEWEDKDAMKAVQELAPNLPHLQDISLAFF
;
A
#
# COMPACT_ATOMS: atom_id res chain seq x y z
N MET A 1 7.43 -7.42 4.18
CA MET A 1 6.35 -8.01 3.36
C MET A 1 6.83 -9.05 2.33
N MET A 2 7.51 -8.71 1.22
CA MET A 2 7.93 -9.72 0.20
C MET A 2 8.64 -10.98 0.74
N ALA A 3 9.59 -10.81 1.65
CA ALA A 3 10.28 -11.94 2.27
C ALA A 3 9.32 -12.85 3.06
N ALA A 4 8.23 -12.30 3.61
CA ALA A 4 7.21 -13.05 4.33
C ALA A 4 6.34 -13.86 3.37
N TRP A 5 5.89 -13.29 2.25
CA TRP A 5 5.18 -14.04 1.19
C TRP A 5 5.98 -15.25 0.72
N LYS A 6 7.27 -15.05 0.42
CA LYS A 6 8.18 -16.12 0.01
C LYS A 6 8.38 -17.17 1.10
N LYS A 7 8.52 -16.75 2.37
CA LYS A 7 8.67 -17.66 3.51
C LYS A 7 7.41 -18.51 3.74
N LEU A 8 6.23 -17.94 3.52
CA LEU A 8 4.95 -18.62 3.65
C LEU A 8 4.63 -19.53 2.44
N GLY A 9 5.40 -19.43 1.34
CA GLY A 9 5.19 -20.22 0.13
C GLY A 9 3.89 -19.85 -0.60
N LEU A 10 3.41 -18.63 -0.43
CA LEU A 10 2.13 -18.15 -0.94
C LEU A 10 2.28 -17.48 -2.30
N LYS A 11 1.14 -17.30 -2.97
CA LYS A 11 1.09 -16.50 -4.20
C LYS A 11 1.40 -15.05 -3.86
N GLU A 12 2.48 -14.55 -4.43
CA GLU A 12 2.91 -13.17 -4.27
C GLU A 12 1.87 -12.21 -4.91
N PRO A 13 1.81 -10.95 -4.44
CA PRO A 13 0.98 -9.93 -5.05
C PRO A 13 1.28 -9.68 -6.55
N ILE A 14 0.44 -8.87 -7.21
CA ILE A 14 0.59 -8.68 -8.65
C ILE A 14 1.68 -7.67 -8.98
N CYS A 15 2.53 -8.03 -9.94
CA CYS A 15 3.58 -7.16 -10.43
C CYS A 15 3.02 -6.06 -11.34
N LEU A 16 3.16 -4.79 -10.92
CA LEU A 16 2.64 -3.63 -11.65
C LEU A 16 3.70 -3.00 -12.54
N VAL A 17 3.62 -3.29 -13.83
CA VAL A 17 4.62 -2.85 -14.81
C VAL A 17 4.19 -1.66 -15.63
N ASN A 18 5.10 -0.70 -15.77
CA ASN A 18 4.94 0.35 -16.77
C ASN A 18 5.24 -0.20 -18.18
N LYS A 19 4.91 0.57 -19.22
CA LYS A 19 5.12 0.18 -20.62
C LYS A 19 6.58 -0.17 -20.97
N ALA A 20 7.55 0.48 -20.33
CA ALA A 20 8.97 0.19 -20.55
C ALA A 20 9.36 -1.16 -19.94
N ASN A 21 8.84 -1.45 -18.75
CA ASN A 21 9.14 -2.66 -17.99
C ASN A 21 8.31 -3.87 -18.45
N ALA A 22 7.11 -3.67 -19.02
CA ALA A 22 6.29 -4.74 -19.59
C ALA A 22 7.03 -5.49 -20.71
N LYS A 23 7.81 -4.75 -21.52
CA LYS A 23 8.68 -5.34 -22.55
C LYS A 23 9.86 -6.13 -21.97
N LEU A 24 10.32 -5.78 -20.77
CA LEU A 24 11.35 -6.52 -20.05
C LEU A 24 10.75 -7.79 -19.45
N LEU A 25 9.56 -7.72 -18.85
CA LEU A 25 8.87 -8.90 -18.30
C LEU A 25 8.57 -9.96 -19.34
N GLN A 26 8.05 -9.59 -20.51
CA GLN A 26 7.75 -10.56 -21.57
C GLN A 26 8.99 -11.41 -21.93
N LYS A 27 10.15 -10.76 -22.02
CA LYS A 27 11.43 -11.44 -22.32
C LYS A 27 11.92 -12.39 -21.22
N VAL A 28 11.36 -12.32 -20.02
CA VAL A 28 11.72 -13.17 -18.87
C VAL A 28 10.68 -14.28 -18.64
N ILE A 29 9.41 -14.01 -18.93
CA ILE A 29 8.31 -14.95 -18.72
C ILE A 29 8.22 -15.98 -19.87
N ASP A 30 8.80 -15.69 -21.04
CA ASP A 30 8.83 -16.63 -22.17
C ASP A 30 9.48 -17.98 -21.79
N PRO A 31 8.84 -19.13 -22.08
CA PRO A 31 9.42 -20.44 -21.84
C PRO A 31 10.72 -20.63 -22.63
N GLY A 32 11.87 -20.56 -21.96
CA GLY A 32 13.20 -20.60 -22.56
C GLY A 32 14.03 -19.32 -22.38
N ALA A 33 13.45 -18.28 -21.78
CA ALA A 33 14.18 -17.12 -21.31
C ALA A 33 15.13 -17.51 -20.17
N ASN A 34 16.35 -16.96 -20.21
CA ASN A 34 17.32 -17.10 -19.13
C ASN A 34 17.55 -15.73 -18.51
N PHE A 35 17.12 -15.55 -17.27
CA PHE A 35 17.29 -14.32 -16.49
C PHE A 35 18.77 -13.89 -16.43
N ASP A 36 19.70 -14.85 -16.41
CA ASP A 36 21.15 -14.61 -16.37
C ASP A 36 21.71 -14.04 -17.69
N LYS A 37 20.93 -14.08 -18.78
CA LYS A 37 21.30 -13.47 -20.07
C LYS A 37 20.83 -12.02 -20.21
N LEU A 38 20.08 -11.50 -19.24
CA LEU A 38 19.74 -10.09 -19.20
C LEU A 38 20.98 -9.26 -18.83
N LEU A 39 21.03 -8.02 -19.33
CA LEU A 39 22.01 -7.04 -18.86
C LEU A 39 21.78 -6.76 -17.37
N GLU A 40 22.84 -6.46 -16.61
CA GLU A 40 22.73 -6.10 -15.19
C GLU A 40 21.71 -4.98 -14.94
N VAL A 41 21.63 -3.97 -15.82
CA VAL A 41 20.63 -2.89 -15.74
C VAL A 41 19.20 -3.40 -15.92
N GLN A 42 19.00 -4.45 -16.72
CA GLN A 42 17.68 -5.07 -16.94
C GLN A 42 17.30 -6.01 -15.79
N GLN A 43 18.26 -6.72 -15.22
CA GLN A 43 18.07 -7.50 -14.00
C GLN A 43 17.75 -6.56 -12.83
N GLN A 44 18.48 -5.45 -12.70
CA GLN A 44 18.22 -4.44 -11.69
C GLN A 44 16.85 -3.79 -11.91
N ALA A 45 16.47 -3.43 -13.14
CA ALA A 45 15.13 -2.92 -13.44
C ALA A 45 13.99 -3.94 -13.18
N PHE A 46 14.29 -5.25 -13.23
CA PHE A 46 13.36 -6.31 -12.85
C PHE A 46 13.29 -6.49 -11.33
N VAL A 47 14.42 -6.34 -10.62
CA VAL A 47 14.47 -6.33 -9.15
C VAL A 47 13.80 -5.07 -8.58
N ASP A 48 13.91 -3.96 -9.31
CA ASP A 48 13.28 -2.66 -9.05
C ASP A 48 11.85 -2.60 -9.58
N LEU A 49 11.37 -3.68 -10.22
CA LEU A 49 10.00 -3.77 -10.66
C LEU A 49 9.10 -3.62 -9.45
N ALA A 50 8.28 -2.58 -9.52
CA ALA A 50 7.81 -1.92 -8.32
C ALA A 50 6.92 -2.86 -7.51
N LYS A 51 7.28 -2.97 -6.22
CA LYS A 51 6.74 -3.87 -5.21
C LYS A 51 5.30 -3.46 -4.87
N GLU A 52 4.44 -3.90 -5.77
CA GLU A 52 3.06 -4.37 -5.65
C GLU A 52 2.11 -3.50 -4.83
N GLY A 53 2.06 -3.57 -3.49
CA GLY A 53 1.21 -2.67 -2.68
C GLY A 53 1.61 -1.19 -2.76
N VAL A 54 2.91 -0.89 -2.60
CA VAL A 54 3.43 0.49 -2.66
C VAL A 54 3.23 1.07 -4.05
N LYS A 55 3.43 0.24 -5.10
CA LYS A 55 3.22 0.70 -6.47
C LYS A 55 1.75 0.98 -6.76
N ALA A 56 0.85 0.15 -6.24
CA ALA A 56 -0.58 0.40 -6.36
C ALA A 56 -0.95 1.74 -5.71
N MET A 57 -0.42 2.06 -4.52
CA MET A 57 -0.61 3.38 -3.89
C MET A 57 -0.04 4.53 -4.72
N ASP A 58 1.16 4.39 -5.29
CA ASP A 58 1.74 5.42 -6.17
C ASP A 58 0.85 5.69 -7.40
N LEU A 59 0.36 4.62 -8.04
CA LEU A 59 -0.52 4.71 -9.20
C LEU A 59 -1.87 5.31 -8.83
N ALA A 60 -2.46 4.89 -7.72
CA ALA A 60 -3.68 5.46 -7.17
C ALA A 60 -3.50 6.96 -6.84
N GLY A 61 -2.40 7.35 -6.21
CA GLY A 61 -2.08 8.76 -5.95
C GLY A 61 -1.94 9.58 -7.24
N ALA A 62 -1.27 9.03 -8.26
CA ALA A 62 -1.15 9.69 -9.57
C ALA A 62 -2.50 9.81 -10.31
N LEU A 63 -3.42 8.87 -10.07
CA LEU A 63 -4.75 8.85 -10.66
C LEU A 63 -5.71 9.80 -9.92
N PHE A 64 -5.79 9.71 -8.60
CA PHE A 64 -6.77 10.40 -7.76
C PHE A 64 -6.31 11.77 -7.27
N ASN A 65 -4.99 11.99 -7.11
CA ASN A 65 -4.43 13.22 -6.54
C ASN A 65 -3.31 13.79 -7.44
N ASN A 66 -3.66 14.06 -8.71
CA ASN A 66 -2.74 14.70 -9.65
C ASN A 66 -2.91 16.22 -9.62
N LYS A 67 -1.78 16.94 -9.54
CA LYS A 67 -1.74 18.41 -9.61
C LYS A 67 -2.11 18.95 -11.01
N ASP A 68 -1.91 18.13 -12.04
CA ASP A 68 -2.29 18.46 -13.43
C ASP A 68 -3.74 18.00 -13.64
N ASP A 69 -4.66 18.95 -13.68
CA ASP A 69 -6.12 18.78 -13.87
C ASP A 69 -6.49 18.08 -15.18
N LYS A 70 -5.56 17.99 -16.13
CA LYS A 70 -5.72 17.25 -17.39
C LYS A 70 -5.18 15.83 -17.33
N LYS A 71 -4.40 15.49 -16.30
CA LYS A 71 -3.83 14.14 -16.08
C LYS A 71 -4.41 13.43 -14.86
N GLY A 72 -4.96 14.17 -13.91
CA GLY A 72 -5.66 13.64 -12.74
C GLY A 72 -7.14 13.40 -13.01
N GLN A 73 -7.67 12.35 -12.40
CA GLN A 73 -9.09 12.03 -12.39
C GLN A 73 -9.77 12.47 -11.07
N GLY A 74 -9.06 13.17 -10.17
CA GLY A 74 -9.55 13.55 -8.83
C GLY A 74 -10.88 14.31 -8.82
N ASP A 75 -11.06 15.26 -9.74
CA ASP A 75 -12.30 16.04 -9.88
C ASP A 75 -13.47 15.23 -10.46
N ILE A 76 -13.20 14.14 -11.19
CA ILE A 76 -14.24 13.25 -11.72
C ILE A 76 -14.67 12.24 -10.64
N HIS A 77 -13.73 11.80 -9.80
CA HIS A 77 -13.97 10.77 -8.80
C HIS A 77 -14.66 11.28 -7.52
N THR A 78 -14.48 12.55 -7.14
CA THR A 78 -15.22 13.19 -6.02
C THR A 78 -16.75 13.16 -6.22
N ASN A 79 -17.23 13.02 -7.45
CA ASN A 79 -18.65 12.84 -7.75
C ASN A 79 -19.11 11.38 -7.67
N ASN A 80 -18.23 10.38 -7.74
CA ASN A 80 -18.64 8.96 -7.70
C ASN A 80 -18.54 8.35 -6.29
N THR A 81 -17.49 8.67 -5.53
CA THR A 81 -17.35 8.19 -4.13
C THR A 81 -18.35 8.82 -3.16
N ARG A 82 -18.96 9.96 -3.50
CA ARG A 82 -20.08 10.54 -2.71
C ARG A 82 -21.42 9.81 -2.90
N PHE A 83 -21.58 8.98 -3.94
CA PHE A 83 -22.86 8.37 -4.30
C PHE A 83 -22.88 6.83 -4.35
N GLY A 84 -21.84 6.15 -3.84
CA GLY A 84 -21.98 4.78 -3.36
C GLY A 84 -22.02 3.65 -4.41
N SER A 85 -21.38 3.81 -5.56
CA SER A 85 -21.16 2.68 -6.50
C SER A 85 -19.67 2.46 -6.76
N HIS A 86 -19.13 1.38 -6.19
CA HIS A 86 -17.75 0.93 -6.36
C HIS A 86 -17.50 0.15 -7.67
N GLU A 87 -18.37 0.25 -8.67
CA GLU A 87 -18.33 -0.70 -9.81
C GLU A 87 -17.54 -0.24 -11.03
N ASP A 88 -17.25 1.05 -11.25
CA ASP A 88 -16.51 1.47 -12.45
C ASP A 88 -15.64 2.72 -12.22
N ILE A 89 -14.35 2.64 -12.57
CA ILE A 89 -13.47 3.81 -12.73
C ILE A 89 -13.82 4.47 -14.09
N PRO A 90 -14.47 5.65 -14.16
CA PRO A 90 -14.98 6.16 -15.43
C PRO A 90 -13.90 6.80 -16.29
N TYR A 91 -14.03 6.52 -17.59
CA TYR A 91 -13.17 6.94 -18.69
C TYR A 91 -12.94 8.46 -18.80
N SER A 92 -11.77 8.82 -19.32
CA SER A 92 -11.43 10.17 -19.81
C SER A 92 -12.58 10.82 -20.61
N LYS A 93 -12.88 12.09 -20.29
CA LYS A 93 -13.96 12.91 -20.89
C LYS A 93 -13.99 12.93 -22.43
N ASN A 94 -12.87 12.60 -23.10
CA ASN A 94 -12.73 12.68 -24.55
C ASN A 94 -12.29 11.37 -25.22
N ASN A 95 -11.92 10.34 -24.48
CA ASN A 95 -11.50 9.05 -25.03
C ASN A 95 -11.99 7.89 -24.13
N PRO A 96 -12.88 7.02 -24.62
CA PRO A 96 -13.45 5.91 -23.87
C PRO A 96 -12.49 4.72 -23.73
N THR A 97 -11.17 4.97 -23.67
CA THR A 97 -10.15 3.94 -23.45
C THR A 97 -9.52 4.13 -22.08
N GLN A 98 -9.38 3.02 -21.33
CA GLN A 98 -8.73 3.05 -20.02
C GLN A 98 -7.29 3.54 -20.19
N THR A 99 -6.83 4.38 -19.26
CA THR A 99 -5.43 4.79 -19.23
C THR A 99 -4.54 3.62 -18.85
N ASN A 100 -3.25 3.68 -19.18
CA ASN A 100 -2.30 2.65 -18.74
C ASN A 100 -2.22 2.54 -17.21
N ILE A 101 -2.56 3.61 -16.47
CA ILE A 101 -2.60 3.60 -15.01
C ILE A 101 -3.82 2.82 -14.53
N GLU A 102 -5.00 3.07 -15.12
CA GLU A 102 -6.25 2.38 -14.79
C GLU A 102 -6.15 0.87 -15.10
N VAL A 103 -5.63 0.49 -16.27
CA VAL A 103 -5.40 -0.91 -16.67
C VAL A 103 -4.47 -1.65 -15.70
N ASN A 104 -3.53 -0.94 -15.07
CA ASN A 104 -2.63 -1.52 -14.09
C ASN A 104 -3.25 -1.57 -12.69
N LEU A 105 -4.03 -0.56 -12.30
CA LEU A 105 -4.58 -0.45 -10.95
C LEU A 105 -5.76 -1.40 -10.73
N ASP A 106 -6.63 -1.57 -11.71
CA ASP A 106 -7.81 -2.44 -11.62
C ASP A 106 -7.49 -3.91 -11.20
N PRO A 107 -6.56 -4.63 -11.87
CA PRO A 107 -6.20 -5.97 -11.44
C PRO A 107 -5.46 -5.99 -10.10
N ALA A 108 -4.85 -4.87 -9.68
CA ALA A 108 -4.20 -4.74 -8.38
C ALA A 108 -5.22 -4.69 -7.24
N LEU A 109 -6.30 -3.92 -7.41
CA LEU A 109 -7.38 -3.78 -6.44
C LEU A 109 -8.21 -5.06 -6.30
N ASN A 110 -8.23 -5.90 -7.33
CA ASN A 110 -8.89 -7.21 -7.32
C ASN A 110 -7.95 -8.37 -6.90
N ASN A 111 -6.67 -8.09 -6.62
CA ASN A 111 -5.71 -9.11 -6.18
C ASN A 111 -5.63 -9.17 -4.65
N MET A 112 -6.05 -10.28 -4.04
CA MET A 112 -6.07 -10.44 -2.58
C MET A 112 -4.71 -10.22 -1.90
N ALA A 113 -3.60 -10.67 -2.51
CA ALA A 113 -2.28 -10.46 -1.92
C ALA A 113 -1.87 -8.98 -1.98
N THR A 114 -2.22 -8.27 -3.05
CA THR A 114 -1.99 -6.81 -3.15
C THR A 114 -2.87 -6.04 -2.16
N VAL A 115 -4.14 -6.41 -2.05
CA VAL A 115 -5.06 -5.85 -1.05
C VAL A 115 -4.56 -6.10 0.38
N THR A 116 -3.97 -7.27 0.63
CA THR A 116 -3.34 -7.59 1.92
C THR A 116 -2.21 -6.62 2.24
N GLU A 117 -1.32 -6.33 1.28
CA GLU A 117 -0.25 -5.34 1.48
C GLU A 117 -0.79 -3.92 1.66
N LEU A 118 -1.82 -3.53 0.91
CA LEU A 118 -2.48 -2.24 1.07
C LEU A 118 -3.07 -2.09 2.48
N CYS A 119 -3.73 -3.12 3.00
CA CYS A 119 -4.25 -3.13 4.36
C CYS A 119 -3.13 -3.04 5.41
N ALA A 120 -2.05 -3.80 5.25
CA ALA A 120 -0.88 -3.75 6.14
C ALA A 120 -0.26 -2.33 6.18
N MET A 121 -0.16 -1.67 5.03
CA MET A 121 0.33 -0.29 4.93
C MET A 121 -0.63 0.71 5.60
N THR A 122 -1.94 0.55 5.43
CA THR A 122 -2.96 1.39 6.08
C THR A 122 -2.86 1.28 7.61
N LEU A 123 -2.71 0.05 8.13
CA LEU A 123 -2.51 -0.20 9.55
C LEU A 123 -1.26 0.51 10.07
N TYR A 124 -0.10 0.28 9.47
CA TYR A 124 1.14 0.94 9.88
C TYR A 124 1.07 2.47 9.77
N THR A 125 0.37 2.98 8.76
CA THR A 125 0.20 4.41 8.56
C THR A 125 -0.57 5.05 9.71
N ASN A 126 -1.73 4.50 10.07
CA ASN A 126 -2.55 5.04 11.15
C ASN A 126 -1.96 4.76 12.54
N VAL A 127 -1.27 3.63 12.72
CA VAL A 127 -0.74 3.19 14.01
C VAL A 127 0.59 3.84 14.35
N ILE A 128 1.51 3.95 13.38
CA ILE A 128 2.87 4.47 13.61
C ILE A 128 3.09 5.77 12.85
N SER A 129 2.94 5.72 11.52
CA SER A 129 3.51 6.76 10.66
C SER A 129 2.85 8.12 10.87
N GLN A 130 1.53 8.20 10.96
CA GLN A 130 0.81 9.46 11.13
C GLN A 130 1.07 10.06 12.52
N PRO A 131 0.87 9.34 13.64
CA PRO A 131 1.23 9.85 14.96
C PRO A 131 2.68 10.35 15.04
N TYR A 132 3.62 9.60 14.45
CA TYR A 132 5.02 10.00 14.37
C TYR A 132 5.21 11.30 13.56
N LEU A 133 4.61 11.38 12.36
CA LEU A 133 4.73 12.54 11.48
C LEU A 133 4.10 13.80 12.09
N CYS A 134 3.00 13.68 12.82
CA CYS A 134 2.39 14.80 13.55
C CYS A 134 3.37 15.41 14.56
N VAL A 135 4.14 14.58 15.28
CA VAL A 135 5.16 15.07 16.22
C VAL A 135 6.33 15.69 15.47
N VAL A 136 6.88 15.01 14.47
CA VAL A 136 8.07 15.51 13.73
C VAL A 136 7.79 16.79 12.96
N ARG A 137 6.56 16.98 12.47
CA ARG A 137 6.14 18.21 11.78
C ARG A 137 5.56 19.27 12.71
N GLY A 138 5.60 19.03 14.01
CA GLY A 138 5.13 19.97 15.03
C GLY A 138 5.93 21.27 15.01
N GLU A 139 5.27 22.37 15.33
CA GLU A 139 5.90 23.68 15.42
C GLU A 139 6.97 23.68 16.53
N GLY A 140 8.18 24.17 16.22
CA GLY A 140 9.27 24.25 17.19
C GLY A 140 9.99 22.93 17.50
N VAL A 141 9.67 21.84 16.80
CA VAL A 141 10.34 20.54 17.00
C VAL A 141 11.70 20.52 16.31
N ASN A 142 12.76 20.25 17.09
CA ASN A 142 14.10 20.07 16.56
C ASN A 142 14.35 18.59 16.25
N ALA A 143 14.86 18.31 15.04
CA ALA A 143 15.16 16.96 14.59
C ALA A 143 16.18 16.23 15.49
N LEU A 144 17.06 16.96 16.18
CA LEU A 144 18.06 16.37 17.10
C LEU A 144 17.44 15.90 18.42
N ASP A 145 16.25 16.36 18.77
CA ASP A 145 15.58 16.05 20.04
C ASP A 145 14.62 14.84 19.93
N LEU A 146 14.56 14.20 18.76
CA LEU A 146 13.64 13.09 18.47
C LEU A 146 14.05 11.74 19.11
N GLY A 147 15.14 11.69 19.87
CA GLY A 147 15.67 10.43 20.42
C GLY A 147 14.68 9.68 21.31
N LEU A 148 13.86 10.40 22.10
CA LEU A 148 12.81 9.80 22.91
C LEU A 148 11.70 9.22 22.03
N LEU A 149 11.20 9.99 21.06
CA LEU A 149 10.17 9.55 20.12
C LEU A 149 10.58 8.29 19.36
N HIS A 150 11.83 8.20 18.90
CA HIS A 150 12.34 6.99 18.23
C HIS A 150 12.38 5.77 19.16
N SER A 151 12.62 5.99 20.45
CA SER A 151 12.60 4.92 21.45
C SER A 151 11.16 4.46 21.73
N GLU A 152 10.20 5.39 21.79
CA GLU A 152 8.77 5.10 21.92
C GLU A 152 8.26 4.30 20.72
N VAL A 153 8.60 4.70 19.49
CA VAL A 153 8.25 3.96 18.26
C VAL A 153 8.75 2.52 18.33
N LYS A 154 10.02 2.30 18.70
CA LYS A 154 10.58 0.95 18.83
C LYS A 154 9.86 0.13 19.89
N SER A 155 9.58 0.73 21.05
CA SER A 155 8.87 0.05 22.14
C SER A 155 7.44 -0.30 21.73
N HIS A 156 6.77 0.56 21.00
CA HIS A 156 5.39 0.34 20.55
C HIS A 156 5.30 -0.71 19.46
N ILE A 157 6.24 -0.72 18.50
CA ILE A 157 6.37 -1.80 17.52
C ILE A 157 6.59 -3.13 18.24
N GLN A 158 7.51 -3.20 19.22
CA GLN A 158 7.75 -4.43 19.97
C GLN A 158 6.49 -4.90 20.71
N LYS A 159 5.73 -3.98 21.33
CA LYS A 159 4.46 -4.28 21.98
C LYS A 159 3.45 -4.93 21.03
N ILE A 160 3.36 -4.44 19.78
CA ILE A 160 2.48 -5.01 18.75
C ILE A 160 2.97 -6.39 18.28
N LEU A 161 4.29 -6.58 18.16
CA LEU A 161 4.86 -7.88 17.80
C LEU A 161 4.66 -8.92 18.91
N ASP A 162 4.70 -8.51 20.17
CA ASP A 162 4.50 -9.38 21.33
C ASP A 162 3.01 -9.72 21.56
N ASP A 163 2.10 -8.79 21.23
CA ASP A 163 0.65 -8.96 21.34
C ASP A 163 -0.07 -8.47 20.05
N PRO A 164 -0.13 -9.31 19.00
CA PRO A 164 -0.79 -8.95 17.74
C PRO A 164 -2.29 -8.67 17.87
N ASP A 165 -2.96 -9.16 18.92
CA ASP A 165 -4.40 -8.97 19.14
C ASP A 165 -4.76 -7.50 19.38
N LEU A 166 -3.76 -6.67 19.71
CA LEU A 166 -3.89 -5.21 19.75
C LEU A 166 -4.34 -4.63 18.39
N LEU A 167 -3.97 -5.26 17.28
CA LEU A 167 -4.29 -4.81 15.91
C LEU A 167 -5.32 -5.67 15.17
N PHE A 168 -5.50 -6.94 15.53
CA PHE A 168 -6.29 -7.88 14.72
C PHE A 168 -7.56 -8.41 15.40
N ARG A 169 -7.93 -7.92 16.58
CA ARG A 169 -9.23 -8.22 17.17
C ARG A 169 -10.38 -7.54 16.41
N GLU A 170 -11.60 -8.05 16.60
CA GLU A 170 -12.82 -7.55 15.91
C GLU A 170 -12.98 -6.02 16.03
N ASP A 171 -12.79 -5.46 17.23
CA ASP A 171 -12.86 -4.02 17.47
C ASP A 171 -11.49 -3.44 17.86
N ILE A 172 -10.73 -2.97 16.88
CA ILE A 172 -9.44 -2.31 17.12
C ILE A 172 -9.68 -1.00 17.86
N LEU A 173 -9.21 -0.89 19.12
CA LEU A 173 -9.32 0.35 19.89
C LEU A 173 -8.07 1.19 19.68
N HIS A 174 -8.27 2.43 19.23
CA HIS A 174 -7.20 3.34 18.87
C HIS A 174 -6.30 3.69 20.06
N GLU A 175 -6.87 3.72 21.26
CA GLU A 175 -6.17 3.99 22.52
C GLU A 175 -5.09 2.94 22.84
N MET A 176 -5.27 1.71 22.34
CA MET A 176 -4.35 0.61 22.59
C MET A 176 -3.36 0.41 21.45
N ALA A 177 -3.82 0.65 20.23
CA ALA A 177 -3.13 0.33 18.99
C ALA A 177 -2.34 1.51 18.41
N SER A 178 -2.83 2.75 18.46
CA SER A 178 -2.08 3.92 17.98
C SER A 178 -0.87 4.20 18.87
N LEU A 179 0.23 4.66 18.27
CA LEU A 179 1.44 5.11 18.97
C LEU A 179 1.14 6.22 20.00
N ASP A 180 0.23 7.14 19.68
CA ASP A 180 -0.15 8.25 20.55
C ASP A 180 -1.49 8.05 21.27
N GLY A 181 -2.12 6.89 21.08
CA GLY A 181 -3.43 6.55 21.62
C GLY A 181 -4.59 7.45 21.15
N LYS A 182 -4.39 8.28 20.12
CA LYS A 182 -5.46 9.14 19.56
C LYS A 182 -6.27 8.40 18.51
N GLU A 183 -7.42 8.99 18.16
CA GLU A 183 -8.28 8.48 17.09
C GLU A 183 -7.53 8.36 15.76
N TRP A 184 -7.99 7.45 14.91
CA TRP A 184 -7.45 7.26 13.56
C TRP A 184 -7.58 8.54 12.73
N GLU A 185 -6.50 8.91 12.06
CA GLU A 185 -6.49 10.00 11.08
C GLU A 185 -7.47 9.68 9.94
N ASP A 186 -7.45 8.43 9.45
CA ASP A 186 -8.37 7.94 8.42
C ASP A 186 -9.26 6.82 8.96
N LYS A 187 -10.41 7.22 9.55
CA LYS A 187 -11.41 6.31 10.12
C LYS A 187 -12.03 5.40 9.06
N ASP A 188 -12.24 5.91 7.85
CA ASP A 188 -12.87 5.17 6.76
C ASP A 188 -11.92 4.08 6.23
N ALA A 189 -10.63 4.40 6.08
CA ALA A 189 -9.63 3.41 5.71
C ALA A 189 -9.47 2.31 6.77
N MET A 190 -9.48 2.65 8.06
CA MET A 190 -9.43 1.66 9.14
C MET A 190 -10.67 0.77 9.17
N LYS A 191 -11.86 1.33 8.92
CA LYS A 191 -13.10 0.55 8.76
C LYS A 191 -13.02 -0.39 7.56
N ALA A 192 -12.52 0.08 6.42
CA ALA A 192 -12.35 -0.75 5.23
C ALA A 192 -11.38 -1.93 5.49
N VAL A 193 -10.30 -1.69 6.24
CA VAL A 193 -9.39 -2.78 6.67
C VAL A 193 -10.13 -3.81 7.51
N GLN A 194 -10.95 -3.38 8.49
CA GLN A 194 -11.74 -4.30 9.32
C GLN A 194 -12.75 -5.12 8.50
N GLU A 195 -13.42 -4.49 7.53
CA GLU A 195 -14.37 -5.16 6.63
C GLU A 195 -13.68 -6.19 5.72
N LEU A 196 -12.46 -5.91 5.29
CA LEU A 196 -11.67 -6.79 4.43
C LEU A 196 -10.95 -7.90 5.20
N ALA A 197 -10.55 -7.66 6.45
CA ALA A 197 -9.73 -8.56 7.25
C ALA A 197 -10.23 -10.03 7.28
N PRO A 198 -11.53 -10.33 7.43
CA PRO A 198 -12.03 -11.71 7.40
C PRO A 198 -11.75 -12.46 6.08
N ASN A 199 -11.58 -11.73 4.98
CA ASN A 199 -11.31 -12.29 3.66
C ASN A 199 -9.80 -12.37 3.33
N LEU A 200 -8.93 -11.88 4.23
CA LEU A 200 -7.48 -11.77 4.02
C LEU A 200 -6.73 -12.68 5.01
N PRO A 201 -6.59 -13.98 4.70
CA PRO A 201 -6.09 -14.98 5.66
C PRO A 201 -4.65 -14.75 6.13
N HIS A 202 -3.88 -13.91 5.42
CA HIS A 202 -2.48 -13.63 5.71
C HIS A 202 -2.24 -12.18 6.15
N LEU A 203 -3.31 -11.43 6.43
CA LEU A 203 -3.20 -10.02 6.81
C LEU A 203 -2.31 -9.83 8.05
N GLN A 204 -2.51 -10.66 9.08
CA GLN A 204 -1.72 -10.60 10.30
C GLN A 204 -0.23 -10.86 10.03
N ASP A 205 0.11 -12.00 9.40
CA ASP A 205 1.50 -12.38 9.15
C ASP A 205 2.26 -11.33 8.32
N ILE A 206 1.60 -10.81 7.27
CA ILE A 206 2.20 -9.83 6.36
C ILE A 206 2.35 -8.47 7.04
N SER A 207 1.37 -8.07 7.85
CA SER A 207 1.44 -6.84 8.64
C SER A 207 2.56 -6.93 9.68
N LEU A 208 2.63 -8.00 10.47
CA LEU A 208 3.69 -8.18 11.46
C LEU A 208 5.09 -8.22 10.82
N ALA A 209 5.21 -8.70 9.58
CA ALA A 209 6.47 -8.64 8.83
C ALA A 209 6.76 -7.27 8.18
N PHE A 210 5.87 -6.30 8.36
CA PHE A 210 6.05 -4.91 7.94
C PHE A 210 6.39 -3.99 9.11
N PHE A 211 5.84 -4.25 10.29
CA PHE A 211 6.21 -3.63 11.56
C PHE A 211 7.65 -3.99 11.95
#